data_AF-A0A0X3TRZ2-F1
#
_entry.id   AF-A0A0X3TRZ2-F1
#
_cell.length_a   1.000
_cell.length_b   1.000
_cell.length_c   1.000
_cell.angle_alpha   90.00
_cell.angle_beta   90.00
_cell.angle_gamma   90.00
#
_symmetry.space_group_name_H-M   'P 1'
#
loop_
_entity.id
_entity.type
_entity.pdbx_description
1 polymer ?
#
loop_
_entity_poly.entity_id
_entity_poly.type
_entity_poly.pdbx_seq_one_letter_code
_entity_poly.pdbx_strand_id
1 'polypeptide(L)'
;MQAFSIIVSFLGILLAFISIALTYITFFAPGITAQIALKDRKRWSEVTRPQSGRKLFRHQIFSGFTIEIDIENSVVEDFFEPWMGALYRPDPSATSYYVTMNFNGLPIMNELFVAYDGGRNFIPAPKFATRSNRTYLHFDHIQRLLAQVVGYVHIEDSVEQVIEKILKSKYNPVLSDLDITDESLSIEELDRKIDEFKSRSELLKR
;
A
#
# COMPACT_ATOMS: atom_id res chain seq x y z
N MET A 1 -42.52 -13.81 -34.46
CA MET A 1 -42.94 -13.49 -33.07
C MET A 1 -42.17 -14.30 -32.02
N GLN A 2 -42.00 -15.62 -32.14
CA GLN A 2 -41.30 -16.43 -31.13
C GLN A 2 -39.82 -16.03 -30.90
N ALA A 3 -39.05 -15.77 -31.97
CA ALA A 3 -37.64 -15.36 -31.84
C ALA A 3 -37.47 -14.03 -31.06
N PHE A 4 -38.38 -13.08 -31.23
CA PHE A 4 -38.37 -11.81 -30.50
C PHE A 4 -38.62 -12.01 -29.00
N SER A 5 -39.57 -12.89 -28.64
CA SER A 5 -39.87 -13.24 -27.25
C SER A 5 -38.66 -13.90 -26.55
N ILE A 6 -37.95 -14.79 -27.26
CA ILE A 6 -36.74 -15.44 -26.75
C ILE A 6 -35.64 -14.41 -26.46
N ILE A 7 -35.40 -13.48 -27.39
CA ILE A 7 -34.39 -12.43 -27.22
C ILE A 7 -34.72 -11.53 -26.02
N VAL A 8 -35.98 -11.11 -25.90
CA VAL A 8 -36.43 -10.27 -24.77
C VAL A 8 -36.28 -11.02 -23.44
N SER A 9 -36.60 -12.32 -23.41
CA SER A 9 -36.46 -13.16 -22.22
C SER A 9 -34.99 -13.31 -21.81
N PHE A 10 -34.10 -13.56 -22.76
CA PHE A 10 -32.65 -13.61 -22.51
C PHE A 10 -32.10 -12.28 -22.00
N LEU A 11 -32.55 -11.16 -22.57
CA LEU A 11 -32.15 -9.82 -22.13
C LEU A 11 -32.62 -9.55 -20.69
N GLY A 12 -33.84 -9.95 -20.34
CA GLY A 12 -34.38 -9.84 -18.99
C GLY A 12 -33.56 -10.65 -17.98
N ILE A 13 -33.20 -11.88 -18.33
CA ILE A 13 -32.34 -12.73 -17.49
C ILE A 13 -30.96 -12.09 -17.31
N LEU A 14 -30.34 -11.59 -18.38
CA LEU A 14 -29.04 -10.91 -18.33
C LEU A 14 -29.07 -9.68 -17.41
N LEU A 15 -30.11 -8.84 -17.54
CA LEU A 15 -30.29 -7.66 -16.69
C LEU A 15 -30.51 -8.03 -15.23
N ALA A 16 -31.24 -9.12 -14.94
CA ALA A 16 -31.40 -9.62 -13.58
C ALA A 16 -30.05 -10.05 -12.97
N PHE A 17 -29.23 -10.78 -13.73
CA PHE A 17 -27.88 -11.17 -13.28
C PHE A 17 -26.98 -9.96 -13.04
N ILE A 18 -26.99 -8.96 -13.93
CA ILE A 18 -26.22 -7.71 -13.75
C ILE A 18 -26.66 -6.99 -12.47
N SER A 19 -27.97 -6.91 -12.23
CA SER A 19 -28.53 -6.24 -11.04
C SER A 19 -28.15 -6.96 -9.75
N ILE A 20 -28.21 -8.29 -9.73
CA ILE A 20 -27.77 -9.12 -8.59
C ILE A 20 -26.27 -8.94 -8.35
N ALA A 21 -25.44 -9.00 -9.40
CA ALA A 21 -24.01 -8.80 -9.29
C ALA A 21 -23.66 -7.40 -8.75
N LEU A 22 -24.32 -6.36 -9.25
CA LEU A 22 -24.11 -4.99 -8.80
C LEU A 22 -24.51 -4.80 -7.33
N THR A 23 -25.64 -5.40 -6.91
CA THR A 23 -26.08 -5.40 -5.52
C THR A 23 -25.08 -6.12 -4.63
N TYR A 24 -24.60 -7.29 -5.07
CA TYR A 24 -23.59 -8.06 -4.35
C TYR A 24 -22.30 -7.25 -4.14
N ILE A 25 -21.78 -6.63 -5.20
CA ILE A 25 -20.55 -5.83 -5.13
C ILE A 25 -20.73 -4.64 -4.18
N THR A 26 -21.87 -3.95 -4.26
CA THR A 26 -22.13 -2.75 -3.47
C THR A 26 -22.25 -3.04 -1.97
N PHE A 27 -22.95 -4.11 -1.59
CA PHE A 27 -23.26 -4.39 -0.19
C PHE A 27 -22.35 -5.44 0.47
N PHE A 28 -21.83 -6.40 -0.30
CA PHE A 28 -21.10 -7.56 0.22
C PHE A 28 -19.62 -7.59 -0.17
N ALA A 29 -19.17 -6.72 -1.10
CA ALA A 29 -17.75 -6.58 -1.45
C ALA A 29 -17.24 -5.14 -1.30
N PRO A 30 -17.34 -4.53 -0.09
CA PRO A 30 -16.95 -3.14 0.13
C PRO A 30 -15.49 -2.85 -0.22
N GLY A 31 -14.60 -3.84 -0.19
CA GLY A 31 -13.19 -3.69 -0.58
C GLY A 31 -12.98 -3.31 -2.05
N ILE A 32 -13.82 -3.80 -2.98
CA ILE A 32 -13.72 -3.42 -4.41
C ILE A 32 -14.16 -1.97 -4.59
N THR A 33 -15.30 -1.62 -4.00
CA THR A 33 -15.84 -0.25 -4.06
C THR A 33 -14.92 0.74 -3.35
N ALA A 34 -14.26 0.34 -2.26
CA ALA A 34 -13.24 1.13 -1.57
C ALA A 34 -12.07 1.49 -2.49
N GLN A 35 -11.54 0.53 -3.25
CA GLN A 35 -10.47 0.79 -4.22
C GLN A 35 -10.91 1.79 -5.30
N ILE A 36 -12.15 1.66 -5.79
CA ILE A 36 -12.71 2.59 -6.78
C ILE A 36 -12.84 3.99 -6.16
N ALA A 37 -13.34 4.09 -4.93
CA ALA A 37 -13.48 5.37 -4.22
C ALA A 37 -12.12 6.04 -3.95
N LEU A 38 -11.09 5.27 -3.59
CA LEU A 38 -9.76 5.82 -3.30
C LEU A 38 -9.00 6.28 -4.56
N LYS A 39 -9.32 5.74 -5.75
CA LYS A 39 -8.66 6.17 -7.01
C LYS A 39 -8.91 7.64 -7.36
N ASP A 40 -10.07 8.19 -7.00
CA ASP A 40 -10.41 9.59 -7.29
C ASP A 40 -10.16 10.49 -6.07
N ARG A 41 -8.89 10.80 -5.81
CA ARG A 41 -8.47 11.58 -4.64
C ARG A 41 -9.18 12.94 -4.50
N LYS A 42 -9.55 13.57 -5.62
CA LYS A 42 -10.17 14.91 -5.62
C LYS A 42 -11.60 14.92 -5.07
N ARG A 43 -12.23 13.75 -5.01
CA ARG A 43 -13.57 13.56 -4.45
C ARG A 43 -13.57 13.30 -2.95
N TRP A 44 -12.39 13.27 -2.33
CA TRP A 44 -12.28 13.25 -0.88
C TRP A 44 -12.13 14.67 -0.37
N SER A 45 -12.95 15.01 0.61
CA SER A 45 -12.89 16.30 1.29
C SER A 45 -12.79 16.09 2.79
N GLU A 46 -11.89 16.83 3.42
CA GLU A 46 -11.84 16.93 4.87
C GLU A 46 -13.12 17.59 5.37
N VAL A 47 -13.77 16.95 6.33
CA VAL A 47 -14.96 17.46 7.01
C VAL A 47 -14.47 18.22 8.23
N THR A 48 -14.48 19.55 8.15
CA THR A 48 -14.11 20.40 9.29
C THR A 48 -15.07 20.15 10.44
N ARG A 49 -14.58 19.50 11.51
CA ARG A 49 -15.32 19.33 12.76
C ARG A 49 -14.91 20.45 13.73
N PRO A 50 -15.86 21.09 14.45
CA PRO A 50 -15.56 22.22 15.32
C PRO A 50 -14.62 21.89 16.49
N GLN A 51 -14.59 20.63 16.94
CA GLN A 51 -13.78 20.17 18.07
C GLN A 51 -13.50 18.67 17.93
N SER A 52 -12.26 18.31 17.60
CA SER A 52 -11.63 17.04 17.98
C SER A 52 -10.28 16.96 17.27
N GLY A 53 -9.24 16.47 17.92
CA GLY A 53 -7.98 16.03 17.31
C GLY A 53 -8.17 14.77 16.44
N ARG A 54 -9.29 14.69 15.72
CA ARG A 54 -9.61 13.68 14.73
C ARG A 54 -9.79 14.37 13.39
N LYS A 55 -9.10 13.87 12.37
CA LYS A 55 -9.35 14.27 10.99
C LYS A 55 -10.32 13.28 10.37
N LEU A 56 -11.35 13.81 9.72
CA LEU A 56 -12.34 13.03 9.00
C LEU A 56 -12.33 13.45 7.54
N PHE A 57 -12.17 12.51 6.64
CA PHE A 57 -12.37 12.70 5.21
C PHE A 57 -13.62 11.94 4.78
N ARG A 58 -14.44 12.56 3.95
CA ARG A 58 -15.64 11.93 3.37
C ARG A 58 -15.56 11.98 1.85
N HIS A 59 -15.89 10.86 1.21
CA HIS A 59 -16.00 10.83 -0.24
C HIS A 59 -17.31 11.50 -0.69
N GLN A 60 -17.25 12.37 -1.69
CA GLN A 60 -18.39 13.19 -2.15
C GLN A 60 -19.51 12.37 -2.80
N ILE A 61 -19.17 11.40 -3.64
CA ILE A 61 -20.16 10.54 -4.34
C ILE A 61 -20.52 9.30 -3.52
N PHE A 62 -19.51 8.52 -3.11
CA PHE A 62 -19.71 7.37 -2.24
C PHE A 62 -19.75 7.80 -0.77
N SER A 63 -20.79 8.54 -0.38
CA SER A 63 -20.92 9.18 0.94
C SER A 63 -20.86 8.23 2.14
N GLY A 64 -21.12 6.94 1.92
CA GLY A 64 -20.92 5.89 2.92
C GLY A 64 -19.46 5.65 3.30
N PHE A 65 -18.49 6.04 2.45
CA PHE A 65 -17.08 5.90 2.78
C PHE A 65 -16.54 7.14 3.48
N THR A 66 -15.85 6.89 4.58
CA THR A 66 -15.09 7.89 5.32
C THR A 66 -13.72 7.38 5.69
N ILE A 67 -12.75 8.27 5.83
CA ILE A 67 -11.43 7.95 6.39
C ILE A 67 -11.27 8.77 7.65
N GLU A 68 -10.92 8.11 8.74
CA GLU A 68 -10.71 8.71 10.05
C GLU A 68 -9.26 8.55 10.47
N ILE A 69 -8.70 9.61 11.04
CA ILE A 69 -7.37 9.64 11.64
C ILE A 69 -7.55 10.13 13.07
N ASP A 70 -7.24 9.27 14.04
CA ASP A 70 -7.29 9.62 15.45
C ASP A 70 -5.93 10.14 15.91
N ILE A 71 -5.73 11.46 15.84
CA ILE A 71 -4.44 12.11 16.18
C ILE A 71 -4.30 12.27 17.70
N GLU A 72 -5.39 12.17 18.46
CA GLU A 72 -5.35 12.20 19.93
C GLU A 72 -4.82 10.88 20.50
N ASN A 73 -5.05 9.77 19.80
CA ASN A 73 -4.66 8.44 20.25
C ASN A 73 -3.54 7.88 19.36
N SER A 74 -2.31 8.28 19.67
CA SER A 74 -1.13 7.68 19.05
C SER A 74 -1.04 6.18 19.35
N VAL A 75 -0.63 5.40 18.36
CA VAL A 75 -0.41 3.96 18.50
C VAL A 75 0.91 3.71 19.23
N VAL A 76 1.96 4.40 18.80
CA VAL A 76 3.30 4.37 19.39
C VAL A 76 3.90 5.77 19.28
N GLU A 77 4.31 6.32 20.43
CA GLU A 77 5.19 7.48 20.54
C GLU A 77 6.65 7.05 20.38
N ASP A 78 7.53 7.97 19.96
CA ASP A 78 8.94 7.68 19.64
C ASP A 78 9.11 6.50 18.67
N PHE A 79 8.20 6.40 17.70
CA PHE A 79 8.18 5.36 16.69
C PHE A 79 9.42 5.49 15.79
N PHE A 80 10.33 4.52 15.86
CA PHE A 80 11.50 4.49 15.00
C PHE A 80 11.77 3.08 14.48
N GLU A 81 11.76 2.94 13.15
CA GLU A 81 12.09 1.69 12.46
C GLU A 81 13.26 1.87 11.49
N PRO A 82 14.04 0.81 11.19
CA PRO A 82 15.24 0.92 10.37
C PRO A 82 15.01 1.58 8.99
N TRP A 83 13.87 1.34 8.37
CA TRP A 83 13.51 1.92 7.07
C TRP A 83 13.36 3.43 7.11
N MET A 84 13.10 4.02 8.28
CA MET A 84 13.02 5.48 8.45
C MET A 84 14.37 6.14 8.18
N GLY A 85 15.48 5.38 8.27
CA GLY A 85 16.80 5.83 7.82
C GLY A 85 16.87 6.19 6.33
N ALA A 86 15.88 5.77 5.52
CA ALA A 86 15.75 6.20 4.13
C ALA A 86 15.15 7.62 3.97
N LEU A 87 14.50 8.16 5.00
CA LEU A 87 13.81 9.46 4.94
C LEU A 87 14.81 10.63 4.92
N TYR A 88 14.39 11.79 4.39
CA TYR A 88 15.25 12.98 4.33
C TYR A 88 15.64 13.51 5.72
N ARG A 89 14.82 13.25 6.75
CA ARG A 89 15.10 13.48 8.16
C ARG A 89 14.48 12.38 9.01
N PRO A 90 15.22 11.32 9.32
CA PRO A 90 14.76 10.32 10.28
C PRO A 90 14.53 11.02 11.63
N ASP A 91 13.36 10.80 12.21
CA ASP A 91 12.93 11.45 13.44
C ASP A 91 12.67 10.35 14.49
N PRO A 92 13.51 10.23 15.54
CA PRO A 92 13.29 9.25 16.60
C PRO A 92 12.09 9.59 17.48
N SER A 93 11.58 10.82 17.41
CA SER A 93 10.36 11.27 18.10
C SER A 93 9.12 11.21 17.22
N ALA A 94 9.19 10.49 16.09
CA ALA A 94 8.04 10.30 15.23
C ALA A 94 6.90 9.59 15.98
N THR A 95 5.67 9.84 15.57
CA THR A 95 4.48 9.28 16.22
C THR A 95 3.66 8.54 15.17
N SER A 96 3.20 7.34 15.52
CA SER A 96 2.36 6.54 14.64
C SER A 96 0.89 6.63 14.98
N TYR A 97 0.04 6.57 13.96
CA TYR A 97 -1.41 6.73 14.04
C TYR A 97 -2.10 5.71 13.15
N TYR A 98 -3.28 5.28 13.56
CA TYR A 98 -4.16 4.49 12.70
C TYR A 98 -4.96 5.40 11.77
N VAL A 99 -4.93 5.06 10.49
CA VAL A 99 -5.81 5.61 9.46
C VAL A 99 -6.82 4.53 9.12
N THR A 100 -8.06 4.74 9.56
CA THR A 100 -9.14 3.78 9.41
C THR A 100 -10.08 4.22 8.29
N MET A 101 -10.28 3.36 7.30
CA MET A 101 -11.34 3.55 6.32
C MET A 101 -12.59 2.84 6.81
N ASN A 102 -13.69 3.58 6.87
CA ASN A 102 -15.00 3.10 7.29
C ASN A 102 -15.96 3.06 6.09
N PHE A 103 -16.87 2.10 6.09
CA PHE A 103 -18.05 2.07 5.23
C PHE A 103 -19.31 2.05 6.10
N ASN A 104 -20.17 3.05 5.96
CA ASN A 104 -21.37 3.27 6.77
C ASN A 104 -21.08 3.20 8.29
N GLY A 105 -19.94 3.74 8.72
CA GLY A 105 -19.51 3.75 10.12
C GLY A 105 -18.85 2.47 10.62
N LEU A 106 -18.72 1.43 9.78
CA LEU A 106 -18.01 0.20 10.12
C LEU A 106 -16.57 0.22 9.57
N PRO A 107 -15.54 -0.10 10.37
CA PRO A 107 -14.18 -0.17 9.89
C PRO A 107 -14.03 -1.33 8.91
N ILE A 108 -13.57 -1.02 7.70
CA ILE A 108 -13.31 -2.03 6.65
C ILE A 108 -11.82 -2.21 6.37
N MET A 109 -10.99 -1.25 6.77
CA MET A 109 -9.54 -1.29 6.64
C MET A 109 -8.91 -0.37 7.68
N ASN A 110 -7.74 -0.78 8.18
CA ASN A 110 -6.95 0.02 9.09
C ASN A 110 -5.47 -0.05 8.68
N GLU A 111 -4.84 1.10 8.48
CA GLU A 111 -3.45 1.21 8.06
C GLU A 111 -2.66 2.08 9.04
N LEU A 112 -1.41 1.70 9.29
CA LEU A 112 -0.52 2.46 10.16
C LEU A 112 0.15 3.58 9.34
N PHE A 113 0.07 4.80 9.82
CA PHE A 113 0.78 5.95 9.28
C PHE A 113 1.70 6.55 10.34
N VAL A 114 2.75 7.22 9.89
CA VAL A 114 3.76 7.82 10.75
C VAL A 114 3.85 9.31 10.45
N ALA A 115 3.68 10.12 11.48
CA ALA A 115 3.99 11.54 11.47
C ALA A 115 5.44 11.73 11.93
N TYR A 116 6.27 12.38 11.11
CA TYR A 116 7.69 12.61 11.41
C TYR A 116 8.14 14.03 11.01
N ASP A 117 9.33 14.44 11.45
CA ASP A 117 9.87 15.80 11.30
C ASP A 117 8.93 16.82 11.97
N GLY A 118 8.55 16.55 13.22
CA GLY A 118 7.61 17.37 13.98
C GLY A 118 6.20 17.41 13.36
N GLY A 119 5.78 16.32 12.71
CA GLY A 119 4.46 16.18 12.08
C GLY A 119 4.30 16.90 10.73
N ARG A 120 5.40 17.37 10.13
CA ARG A 120 5.38 18.00 8.79
C ARG A 120 5.14 17.01 7.67
N ASN A 121 5.44 15.74 7.92
CA ASN A 121 5.26 14.66 6.97
C ASN A 121 4.39 13.58 7.61
N PHE A 122 3.49 13.00 6.83
CA PHE A 122 2.59 11.94 7.23
C PHE A 122 2.48 10.91 6.12
N ILE A 123 3.08 9.75 6.33
CA ILE A 123 3.24 8.70 5.32
C ILE A 123 2.79 7.36 5.88
N PRO A 124 2.37 6.40 5.04
CA PRO A 124 2.11 5.04 5.51
C PRO A 124 3.41 4.39 6.02
N ALA A 125 3.31 3.57 7.06
CA ALA A 125 4.38 2.64 7.42
C ALA A 125 4.38 1.44 6.44
N PRO A 126 5.55 1.00 5.95
CA PRO A 126 5.63 -0.18 5.10
C PRO A 126 5.20 -1.44 5.86
N LYS A 127 4.68 -2.42 5.12
CA LYS A 127 4.41 -3.75 5.64
C LYS A 127 5.63 -4.66 5.45
N PHE A 128 5.85 -5.53 6.42
CA PHE A 128 6.88 -6.55 6.35
C PHE A 128 6.30 -7.82 5.74
N ALA A 129 7.02 -8.38 4.76
CA ALA A 129 6.72 -9.71 4.23
C ALA A 129 7.99 -10.56 4.24
N THR A 130 7.82 -11.85 4.51
CA THR A 130 8.94 -12.79 4.56
C THR A 130 8.88 -13.72 3.36
N ARG A 131 9.95 -13.78 2.56
CA ARG A 131 10.10 -14.75 1.46
C ARG A 131 11.51 -15.32 1.50
N SER A 132 11.62 -16.64 1.42
CA SER A 132 12.92 -17.34 1.37
C SER A 132 13.90 -16.91 2.47
N ASN A 133 13.41 -16.79 3.71
CA ASN A 133 14.19 -16.37 4.89
C ASN A 133 14.73 -14.92 4.85
N ARG A 134 14.19 -14.08 3.96
CA ARG A 134 14.46 -12.64 3.90
C ARG A 134 13.18 -11.86 4.17
N THR A 135 13.29 -10.82 4.99
CA THR A 135 12.18 -9.89 5.28
C THR A 135 12.31 -8.67 4.39
N TYR A 136 11.28 -8.35 3.63
CA TYR A 136 11.25 -7.18 2.76
C TYR A 136 10.10 -6.25 3.09
N LEU A 137 10.30 -4.99 2.71
CA LEU A 137 9.32 -3.91 2.84
C LEU A 137 8.47 -3.86 1.57
N HIS A 138 7.17 -3.72 1.75
CA HIS A 138 6.25 -3.48 0.65
C HIS A 138 5.12 -2.53 1.08
N PHE A 139 4.48 -1.93 0.08
CA PHE A 139 3.26 -1.14 0.23
C PHE A 139 2.23 -1.73 -0.70
N ASP A 140 1.14 -2.21 -0.15
CA ASP A 140 0.02 -2.76 -0.91
C ASP A 140 -0.77 -1.66 -1.62
N HIS A 141 -1.49 -2.05 -2.67
CA HIS A 141 -2.14 -1.10 -3.57
C HIS A 141 -3.11 -0.16 -2.84
N ILE A 142 -3.89 -0.69 -1.89
CA ILE A 142 -4.87 0.10 -1.14
C ILE A 142 -4.16 1.10 -0.21
N GLN A 143 -3.09 0.68 0.46
CA GLN A 143 -2.29 1.56 1.32
C GLN A 143 -1.71 2.74 0.53
N ARG A 144 -1.19 2.50 -0.68
CA ARG A 144 -0.73 3.58 -1.57
C ARG A 144 -1.86 4.54 -1.96
N LEU A 145 -3.02 4.02 -2.35
CA LEU A 145 -4.17 4.85 -2.68
C LEU A 145 -4.65 5.69 -1.49
N LEU A 146 -4.68 5.09 -0.30
CA LEU A 146 -5.03 5.79 0.94
C LEU A 146 -4.02 6.91 1.24
N ALA A 147 -2.73 6.63 1.08
CA ALA A 147 -1.66 7.61 1.25
C ALA A 147 -1.76 8.79 0.28
N GLN A 148 -2.30 8.59 -0.92
CA GLN A 148 -2.56 9.69 -1.86
C GLN A 148 -3.75 10.58 -1.45
N VAL A 149 -4.64 10.10 -0.56
CA VAL A 149 -5.78 10.85 -0.05
C VAL A 149 -5.41 11.63 1.20
N VAL A 150 -4.76 10.98 2.18
CA VAL A 150 -4.50 11.58 3.50
C VAL A 150 -3.04 11.91 3.78
N GLY A 151 -2.11 11.32 3.03
CA GLY A 151 -0.69 11.52 3.22
C GLY A 151 -0.23 12.86 2.69
N TYR A 152 0.81 13.40 3.32
CA TYR A 152 1.42 14.66 2.92
C TYR A 152 2.91 14.66 3.26
N VAL A 153 3.66 15.41 2.47
CA VAL A 153 5.12 15.59 2.60
C VAL A 153 5.43 17.06 2.37
N HIS A 154 6.34 17.62 3.14
CA HIS A 154 6.66 19.05 3.10
C HIS A 154 7.72 19.39 2.06
N ILE A 155 8.70 18.52 1.87
CA ILE A 155 9.90 18.79 1.05
C ILE A 155 9.86 17.98 -0.25
N GLU A 156 9.45 16.72 -0.19
CA GLU A 156 9.33 15.87 -1.37
C GLU A 156 8.15 16.29 -2.26
N ASP A 157 8.21 16.00 -3.56
CA ASP A 157 7.14 16.40 -4.48
C ASP A 157 5.85 15.60 -4.23
N SER A 158 5.96 14.38 -3.69
CA SER A 158 4.80 13.54 -3.34
C SER A 158 5.12 12.41 -2.37
N VAL A 159 4.08 11.90 -1.69
CA VAL A 159 4.16 10.70 -0.83
C VAL A 159 4.66 9.47 -1.62
N GLU A 160 4.32 9.36 -2.90
CA GLU A 160 4.75 8.24 -3.75
C GLU A 160 6.27 8.23 -3.92
N GLN A 161 6.91 9.40 -4.06
CA GLN A 161 8.37 9.47 -4.13
C GLN A 161 9.04 8.99 -2.84
N VAL A 162 8.44 9.29 -1.68
CA VAL A 162 8.93 8.79 -0.39
C VAL A 162 8.78 7.28 -0.29
N ILE A 163 7.63 6.73 -0.70
CA ILE A 163 7.38 5.29 -0.77
C ILE A 163 8.45 4.61 -1.65
N GLU A 164 8.70 5.12 -2.85
CA GLU A 164 9.71 4.58 -3.76
C GLU A 164 11.13 4.68 -3.19
N LYS A 165 11.44 5.74 -2.45
CA LYS A 165 12.73 5.90 -1.75
C LYS A 165 12.91 4.83 -0.67
N ILE A 166 11.88 4.57 0.13
CA ILE A 166 11.89 3.49 1.15
C ILE A 166 12.11 2.14 0.46
N LEU A 167 11.35 1.86 -0.60
CA LEU A 167 11.42 0.59 -1.34
C LEU A 167 12.76 0.34 -2.01
N LYS A 168 13.44 1.39 -2.50
CA LYS A 168 14.76 1.29 -3.15
C LYS A 168 15.93 1.45 -2.18
N SER A 169 15.66 1.67 -0.90
CA SER A 169 16.71 1.87 0.08
C SER A 169 17.43 0.56 0.41
N LYS A 170 18.65 0.67 0.95
CA LYS A 170 19.39 -0.46 1.52
C LYS A 170 18.66 -1.19 2.66
N TYR A 171 17.61 -0.57 3.21
CA TYR A 171 16.78 -1.15 4.27
C TYR A 171 15.70 -2.09 3.71
N ASN A 172 15.54 -2.15 2.38
CA ASN A 172 14.70 -3.11 1.71
C ASN A 172 15.56 -4.11 0.91
N PRO A 173 15.73 -5.36 1.37
CA PRO A 173 16.63 -6.33 0.74
C PRO A 173 16.12 -6.89 -0.61
N VAL A 174 15.02 -6.36 -1.18
CA VAL A 174 14.50 -6.77 -2.50
C VAL A 174 15.52 -6.56 -3.62
N LEU A 175 16.40 -5.57 -3.48
CA LEU A 175 17.37 -5.20 -4.52
C LEU A 175 18.59 -6.13 -4.63
N SER A 176 18.75 -7.13 -3.76
CA SER A 176 19.87 -8.08 -3.87
C SER A 176 19.59 -9.32 -4.73
N ASP A 177 18.34 -9.56 -5.17
CA ASP A 177 17.99 -10.75 -5.99
C ASP A 177 17.29 -10.43 -7.33
N LEU A 178 17.17 -9.16 -7.73
CA LEU A 178 16.57 -8.76 -9.01
C LEU A 178 17.57 -8.81 -10.20
N ASP A 179 18.46 -9.80 -10.19
CA ASP A 179 19.24 -10.20 -11.38
C ASP A 179 19.40 -11.73 -11.48
N ILE A 180 18.29 -12.46 -11.28
CA ILE A 180 18.19 -13.87 -11.68
C ILE A 180 16.86 -14.09 -12.40
N THR A 181 16.70 -13.39 -13.52
CA THR A 181 16.02 -13.98 -14.68
C THR A 181 17.10 -14.37 -15.68
N ASP A 182 17.91 -15.35 -15.30
CA ASP A 182 18.59 -16.20 -16.27
C ASP A 182 18.44 -17.65 -15.79
N GLU A 183 17.32 -18.23 -16.17
CA GLU A 183 16.96 -19.63 -15.95
C GLU A 183 17.79 -20.57 -16.86
N SER A 184 19.03 -20.21 -17.20
CA SER A 184 19.88 -20.97 -18.10
C SER A 184 21.37 -21.04 -17.75
N LEU A 185 21.77 -20.73 -16.52
CA LEU A 185 23.10 -21.15 -16.04
C LEU A 185 23.08 -22.68 -15.84
N SER A 186 23.51 -23.41 -16.88
CA SER A 186 23.66 -24.86 -16.83
C SER A 186 24.58 -25.24 -15.67
N ILE A 187 24.34 -26.42 -15.07
CA ILE A 187 25.16 -26.95 -13.97
C ILE A 187 26.66 -26.90 -14.31
N GLU A 188 27.01 -27.06 -15.59
CA GLU A 188 28.39 -26.97 -16.09
C GLU A 188 29.00 -25.58 -15.93
N GLU A 189 28.22 -24.50 -16.02
CA GLU A 189 28.73 -23.15 -15.85
C GLU A 189 28.94 -22.78 -14.37
N LEU A 190 28.16 -23.41 -13.48
CA LEU A 190 28.35 -23.35 -12.03
C LEU A 190 29.61 -24.12 -11.60
N ASP A 191 29.82 -25.32 -12.13
CA ASP A 191 31.03 -26.10 -11.88
C ASP A 191 32.29 -25.39 -12.39
N ARG A 192 32.21 -24.77 -13.57
CA ARG A 192 33.31 -23.95 -14.12
C ARG A 192 33.67 -22.78 -13.20
N LYS A 193 32.68 -22.06 -12.65
CA LYS A 193 32.94 -20.95 -11.72
C LYS A 193 33.52 -21.44 -10.38
N ILE A 194 33.11 -22.61 -9.90
CA ILE A 194 33.65 -23.22 -8.68
C ILE A 194 35.14 -23.58 -8.88
N ASP A 195 35.50 -24.14 -10.03
CA ASP A 195 36.89 -24.51 -10.32
C ASP A 195 37.78 -23.29 -10.59
N GLU A 196 37.26 -22.26 -11.25
CA GLU A 196 37.96 -20.98 -11.40
C GLU A 196 38.20 -20.30 -10.04
N PHE A 197 37.26 -20.40 -9.11
CA PHE A 197 37.43 -19.88 -7.75
C PHE A 197 38.48 -20.67 -6.95
N LYS A 198 38.46 -22.02 -7.03
CA LYS A 198 39.45 -22.87 -6.36
C LYS A 198 40.87 -22.57 -6.84
N SER A 199 41.08 -22.47 -8.15
CA SER A 199 42.41 -22.18 -8.73
C SER A 199 42.96 -20.81 -8.30
N ARG A 200 42.11 -19.77 -8.23
CA ARG A 200 42.50 -18.46 -7.69
C ARG A 200 42.85 -18.52 -6.20
N SER A 201 42.15 -19.32 -5.41
CA SER A 201 42.40 -19.48 -3.98
C SER A 201 43.73 -20.20 -3.67
N GLU A 202 44.17 -21.10 -4.56
CA GLU A 202 45.46 -21.78 -4.43
C GLU A 202 46.64 -20.88 -4.83
N LEU A 203 46.45 -19.99 -5.81
CA LEU A 203 47.45 -18.99 -6.19
C LEU A 203 47.71 -17.95 -5.09
N LEU A 204 46.73 -17.70 -4.22
CA LEU A 204 46.86 -16.79 -3.06
C LEU A 204 47.51 -17.45 -1.83
N LYS A 205 47.78 -18.76 -1.87
CA LYS A 205 48.43 -19.52 -0.79
C LYS A 205 49.90 -19.84 -1.07
N ARG A 206 50.47 -19.34 -2.16
CA ARG A 206 51.92 -19.34 -2.46
C ARG A 206 52.48 -17.93 -2.32
#